data_AF-A0A7Y6TXR8-F1
#
_entry.id   AF-A0A7Y6TXR8-F1
#
_cell.length_a   1.000
_cell.length_b   1.000
_cell.length_c   1.000
_cell.angle_alpha   90.00
_cell.angle_beta   90.00
_cell.angle_gamma   90.00
#
_symmetry.space_group_name_H-M   'P 1'
#
loop_
_entity.id
_entity.type
_entity.pdbx_description
1 polymer ?
#
loop_
_entity_poly.entity_id
_entity_poly.type
_entity_poly.pdbx_seq_one_letter_code
_entity_poly.pdbx_strand_id
1 'polypeptide(L)'
;MKHLIRTSATCVGVAVLLAVAAPARADVVTDWNMLAGDWIVQAKIGTPPANRVMAIVQTAVHEAVNAAELQHPGDAVASAAAVAAANRASLVKLLPQQAAAIAGAYDTAIGRLADGTARSAGIAAGEQAAARVLAWRSDDGANAADRYRPHAAPGAYVPTTGVAAPQWPQRKLWLMRDGAQFRPGPPPALDSATWARDYNEVKALGSKASRERTPEQNEIARFWEYSLPPIYHAVLRSVAAAPGRSVAQNARLFAAASQAMDDALIAVLDAKYHYGFWRPVTAIRNGDRDGSPATDVEHGWVPLIDNPTHPEYPSAHSILAGALGELLKAEAGGQPMPELATSSPTAGGATRRWASVDAFTREVAHARIWEGIHYRTSVEVGLDMGRRIGALAVQQVAQAPATAGVPQALAPRGASTLIERVVARGVQIYECRPEAGAAAGGRWVLVAPEAELLDARGAAAGRHGGGPTWEAFDGSRIVGTVEARADAPQGAAIPWLLLSTRSVGGAGRFSRVSHVQRVNTTGGVAPQRACDGAAHGASERVPYTADYLFYAS
;
A
#
# COMPACT_ATOMS: atom_id res chain seq x y z
N MET A 1 38.39 28.65 -70.50
CA MET A 1 37.75 27.85 -71.58
C MET A 1 37.63 26.43 -71.06
N LYS A 2 36.46 25.79 -71.26
CA LYS A 2 36.08 24.41 -70.89
C LYS A 2 35.73 24.19 -69.41
N HIS A 3 34.64 23.54 -69.01
CA HIS A 3 33.36 23.18 -69.65
C HIS A 3 32.36 22.94 -68.50
N LEU A 4 31.13 23.44 -68.65
CA LEU A 4 29.98 23.13 -67.79
C LEU A 4 29.58 21.65 -67.95
N ILE A 5 29.34 20.96 -66.82
CA ILE A 5 28.52 19.75 -66.77
C ILE A 5 27.36 20.04 -65.82
N ARG A 6 26.14 20.03 -66.38
CA ARG A 6 24.86 20.05 -65.66
C ARG A 6 24.54 18.62 -65.21
N THR A 7 24.30 18.43 -63.92
CA THR A 7 23.62 17.24 -63.38
C THR A 7 22.34 17.67 -62.68
N SER A 8 21.22 17.23 -63.24
CA SER A 8 19.88 17.40 -62.68
C SER A 8 19.72 16.45 -61.49
N ALA A 9 19.51 17.00 -60.29
CA ALA A 9 19.14 16.23 -59.11
C ALA A 9 17.64 16.39 -58.85
N THR A 10 16.91 15.29 -58.97
CA THR A 10 15.49 15.15 -58.68
C THR A 10 15.29 15.22 -57.16
N CYS A 11 14.63 16.27 -56.65
CA CYS A 11 14.25 16.36 -55.24
C CYS A 11 13.09 15.41 -54.94
N VAL A 12 13.36 14.30 -54.25
CA VAL A 12 12.34 13.50 -53.55
C VAL A 12 12.19 14.12 -52.16
N GLY A 13 11.08 14.83 -51.93
CA GLY A 13 10.74 15.38 -50.62
C GLY A 13 10.32 14.25 -49.67
N VAL A 14 11.15 13.97 -48.66
CA VAL A 14 10.77 13.14 -47.52
C VAL A 14 9.94 14.00 -46.58
N ALA A 15 8.63 13.74 -46.52
CA ALA A 15 7.76 14.31 -45.51
C ALA A 15 8.09 13.67 -44.16
N VAL A 16 8.84 14.39 -43.32
CA VAL A 16 9.07 14.02 -41.92
C VAL A 16 7.75 14.25 -41.17
N LEU A 17 7.02 13.18 -40.88
CA LEU A 17 5.95 13.19 -39.89
C LEU A 17 6.60 13.46 -38.52
N LEU A 18 6.57 14.72 -38.10
CA LEU A 18 6.84 15.11 -36.72
C LEU A 18 5.77 14.48 -35.83
N ALA A 19 6.04 13.28 -35.32
CA ALA A 19 5.33 12.75 -34.18
C ALA A 19 5.58 13.73 -33.02
N VAL A 20 4.55 14.51 -32.69
CA VAL A 20 4.55 15.33 -31.47
C VAL A 20 4.61 14.34 -30.31
N ALA A 21 5.81 14.11 -29.78
CA ALA A 21 5.99 13.40 -28.53
C ALA A 21 5.22 14.19 -27.46
N ALA A 22 4.10 13.65 -27.00
CA ALA A 22 3.46 14.17 -25.81
C ALA A 22 4.52 14.17 -24.69
N PRO A 23 4.76 15.30 -24.00
CA PRO A 23 5.74 15.32 -22.92
C PRO A 23 5.30 14.28 -21.89
N ALA A 24 6.19 13.36 -21.55
CA ALA A 24 5.99 12.46 -20.43
C ALA A 24 5.77 13.34 -19.18
N ARG A 25 4.52 13.45 -18.74
CA ARG A 25 4.19 14.15 -17.50
C ARG A 25 4.55 13.22 -16.36
N ALA A 26 5.75 13.37 -15.82
CA ALA A 26 6.07 12.84 -14.51
C ALA A 26 5.05 13.44 -13.51
N ASP A 27 4.39 12.58 -12.74
CA ASP A 27 3.45 13.00 -11.71
C ASP A 27 4.24 13.46 -10.48
N VAL A 28 3.84 14.60 -9.90
CA VAL A 28 4.51 15.25 -8.76
C VAL A 28 4.71 14.31 -7.56
N VAL A 29 3.82 13.32 -7.38
CA VAL A 29 3.97 12.28 -6.33
C VAL A 29 5.19 11.41 -6.60
N THR A 30 5.42 11.03 -7.86
CA THR A 30 6.54 10.19 -8.28
C THR A 30 7.87 10.92 -8.12
N ASP A 31 7.91 12.20 -8.48
CA ASP A 31 9.11 13.05 -8.32
C ASP A 31 9.53 13.15 -6.85
N TRP A 32 8.58 13.48 -5.97
CA TRP A 32 8.85 13.55 -4.53
C TRP A 32 9.14 12.19 -3.90
N ASN A 33 8.54 11.11 -4.42
CA ASN A 33 8.86 9.74 -4.00
C ASN A 33 10.33 9.38 -4.28
N MET A 34 10.87 9.82 -5.42
CA MET A 34 12.28 9.64 -5.76
C MET A 34 13.19 10.44 -4.81
N LEU A 35 12.90 11.73 -4.62
CA LEU A 35 13.67 12.59 -3.70
C LEU A 35 13.68 12.06 -2.26
N ALA A 36 12.53 11.62 -1.75
CA ALA A 36 12.41 11.01 -0.43
C ALA A 36 13.31 9.75 -0.32
N GLY A 37 13.33 8.92 -1.36
CA GLY A 37 14.20 7.76 -1.45
C GLY A 37 15.68 8.13 -1.38
N ASP A 38 16.11 9.14 -2.13
CA ASP A 38 17.50 9.60 -2.16
C ASP A 38 17.95 10.13 -0.79
N TRP A 39 17.12 10.94 -0.12
CA TRP A 39 17.44 11.45 1.21
C TRP A 39 17.46 10.35 2.28
N ILE A 40 16.61 9.32 2.18
CA ILE A 40 16.67 8.14 3.04
C ILE A 40 18.00 7.41 2.89
N VAL A 41 18.48 7.23 1.66
CA VAL A 41 19.79 6.61 1.38
C VAL A 41 20.91 7.45 1.99
N GLN A 42 20.88 8.77 1.78
CA GLN A 42 21.86 9.71 2.34
C GLN A 42 21.86 9.74 3.87
N ALA A 43 20.70 9.51 4.50
CA ALA A 43 20.57 9.43 5.96
C ALA A 43 21.20 8.16 6.56
N LYS A 44 21.60 7.19 5.73
CA LYS A 44 22.26 5.93 6.13
C LYS A 44 21.46 5.16 7.19
N ILE A 45 20.14 5.23 7.12
CA ILE A 45 19.24 4.48 8.00
C ILE A 45 18.98 3.07 7.45
N GLY A 46 18.90 2.09 8.34
CA GLY A 46 18.63 0.70 7.97
C GLY A 46 17.23 0.47 7.41
N THR A 47 17.00 -0.70 6.83
CA THR A 47 15.78 -1.02 6.05
C THR A 47 14.47 -0.85 6.82
N PRO A 48 14.29 -1.37 8.05
CA PRO A 48 13.02 -1.15 8.77
C PRO A 48 12.75 0.34 9.07
N PRO A 49 13.68 1.11 9.67
CA PRO A 49 13.52 2.56 9.83
C PRO A 49 13.26 3.31 8.52
N ALA A 50 13.92 2.93 7.43
CA ALA A 50 13.74 3.54 6.11
C ALA A 50 12.30 3.35 5.57
N ASN A 51 11.76 2.14 5.67
CA ASN A 51 10.38 1.85 5.23
C ASN A 51 9.35 2.57 6.10
N ARG A 52 9.60 2.71 7.41
CA ARG A 52 8.78 3.56 8.29
C ARG A 52 8.72 5.00 7.81
N VAL A 53 9.86 5.59 7.42
CA VAL A 53 9.89 6.97 6.89
C VAL A 53 9.02 7.06 5.64
N MET A 54 9.14 6.11 4.70
CA MET A 54 8.30 6.09 3.50
C MET A 54 6.81 5.94 3.82
N ALA A 55 6.43 5.06 4.75
CA ALA A 55 5.04 4.89 5.14
C ALA A 55 4.42 6.17 5.70
N ILE A 56 5.14 6.88 6.58
CA ILE A 56 4.68 8.16 7.14
C ILE A 56 4.55 9.21 6.03
N VAL A 57 5.58 9.38 5.21
CA VAL A 57 5.64 10.41 4.18
C VAL A 57 4.57 10.19 3.11
N GLN A 58 4.45 8.97 2.57
CA GLN A 58 3.47 8.68 1.52
C GLN A 58 2.03 8.73 2.04
N THR A 59 1.79 8.37 3.31
CA THR A 59 0.47 8.58 3.94
C THR A 59 0.13 10.06 4.06
N ALA A 60 1.07 10.89 4.52
CA ALA A 60 0.88 12.33 4.60
C ALA A 60 0.60 12.95 3.22
N VAL A 61 1.29 12.49 2.18
CA VAL A 61 1.03 12.89 0.79
C VAL A 61 -0.39 12.50 0.35
N HIS A 62 -0.83 11.28 0.64
CA HIS A 62 -2.18 10.84 0.31
C HIS A 62 -3.27 11.68 1.01
N GLU A 63 -3.12 11.93 2.31
CA GLU A 63 -4.04 12.80 3.05
C GLU A 63 -4.03 14.23 2.53
N ALA A 64 -2.85 14.77 2.17
CA ALA A 64 -2.69 16.11 1.64
C ALA A 64 -3.39 16.27 0.29
N VAL A 65 -3.18 15.32 -0.64
CA VAL A 65 -3.82 15.33 -1.96
C VAL A 65 -5.33 15.19 -1.81
N ASN A 66 -5.82 14.29 -0.96
CA ASN A 66 -7.27 14.19 -0.71
C ASN A 66 -7.83 15.52 -0.19
N ALA A 67 -7.17 16.16 0.78
CA ALA A 67 -7.63 17.45 1.32
C ALA A 67 -7.59 18.58 0.27
N ALA A 68 -6.56 18.62 -0.58
CA ALA A 68 -6.45 19.59 -1.66
C ALA A 68 -7.54 19.39 -2.71
N GLU A 69 -7.77 18.15 -3.17
CA GLU A 69 -8.84 17.81 -4.13
C GLU A 69 -10.25 18.08 -3.57
N LEU A 70 -10.45 17.95 -2.25
CA LEU A 70 -11.72 18.31 -1.62
C LEU A 70 -11.98 19.82 -1.66
N GLN A 71 -10.95 20.64 -1.46
CA GLN A 71 -11.07 22.09 -1.45
C GLN A 71 -11.03 22.70 -2.85
N HIS A 72 -10.24 22.11 -3.76
CA HIS A 72 -9.96 22.58 -5.12
C HIS A 72 -9.97 21.39 -6.09
N PRO A 73 -11.16 20.84 -6.45
CA PRO A 73 -11.26 19.63 -7.26
C PRO A 73 -10.57 19.77 -8.62
N GLY A 74 -9.63 18.87 -8.91
CA GLY A 74 -8.88 18.82 -10.18
C GLY A 74 -7.85 19.93 -10.36
N ASP A 75 -7.59 20.76 -9.35
CA ASP A 75 -6.61 21.85 -9.44
C ASP A 75 -5.17 21.33 -9.27
N ALA A 76 -4.42 21.34 -10.37
CA ALA A 76 -3.04 20.85 -10.39
C ALA A 76 -2.08 21.68 -9.51
N VAL A 77 -2.34 22.97 -9.31
CA VAL A 77 -1.52 23.85 -8.46
C VAL A 77 -1.75 23.50 -6.99
N ALA A 78 -3.00 23.33 -6.57
CA ALA A 78 -3.34 22.92 -5.21
C ALA A 78 -2.73 21.55 -4.88
N SER A 79 -2.89 20.56 -5.76
CA SER A 79 -2.36 19.22 -5.57
C SER A 79 -0.83 19.19 -5.55
N ALA A 80 -0.14 19.91 -6.45
CA ALA A 80 1.33 19.99 -6.44
C ALA A 80 1.88 20.67 -5.17
N ALA A 81 1.23 21.77 -4.73
CA ALA A 81 1.60 22.46 -3.50
C ALA A 81 1.41 21.57 -2.26
N ALA A 82 0.31 20.81 -2.21
CA ALA A 82 0.01 19.87 -1.13
C ALA A 82 1.05 18.74 -1.03
N VAL A 83 1.41 18.14 -2.16
CA VAL A 83 2.45 17.10 -2.22
C VAL A 83 3.80 17.64 -1.73
N ALA A 84 4.21 18.81 -2.21
CA ALA A 84 5.48 19.43 -1.81
C ALA A 84 5.51 19.77 -0.30
N ALA A 85 4.44 20.38 0.22
CA ALA A 85 4.35 20.76 1.62
C ALA A 85 4.30 19.54 2.56
N ALA A 86 3.55 18.49 2.21
CA ALA A 86 3.49 17.25 2.98
C ALA A 86 4.85 16.55 3.07
N ASN A 87 5.57 16.47 1.94
CA ASN A 87 6.92 15.91 1.91
C ASN A 87 7.88 16.73 2.76
N ARG A 88 7.94 18.06 2.57
CA ARG A 88 8.82 18.95 3.34
C ARG A 88 8.59 18.78 4.85
N ALA A 89 7.34 18.93 5.30
CA ALA A 89 7.00 18.91 6.71
C ALA A 89 7.30 17.53 7.35
N SER A 90 7.02 16.43 6.64
CA SER A 90 7.28 15.08 7.13
C SER A 90 8.78 14.76 7.16
N LEU A 91 9.48 15.01 6.05
CA LEU A 91 10.88 14.62 5.88
C LEU A 91 11.83 15.45 6.74
N VAL A 92 11.60 16.76 6.92
CA VAL A 92 12.45 17.58 7.82
C VAL A 92 12.39 17.04 9.25
N LYS A 93 11.23 16.54 9.69
CA LYS A 93 11.07 15.98 11.04
C LYS A 93 11.74 14.62 11.19
N LEU A 94 11.65 13.77 10.15
CA LEU A 94 12.15 12.40 10.18
C LEU A 94 13.63 12.29 9.83
N LEU A 95 14.14 13.21 9.02
CA LEU A 95 15.49 13.24 8.44
C LEU A 95 16.12 14.64 8.68
N PRO A 96 16.34 15.05 9.94
CA PRO A 96 16.78 16.42 10.26
C PRO A 96 18.14 16.78 9.65
N GLN A 97 19.02 15.79 9.41
CA GLN A 97 20.32 16.02 8.76
C GLN A 97 20.19 16.41 7.27
N GLN A 98 19.06 16.12 6.64
CA GLN A 98 18.76 16.43 5.24
C GLN A 98 17.91 17.71 5.11
N ALA A 99 17.61 18.41 6.21
CA ALA A 99 16.63 19.50 6.24
C ALA A 99 16.91 20.63 5.24
N ALA A 100 18.18 21.02 5.05
CA ALA A 100 18.55 22.07 4.10
C ALA A 100 18.27 21.66 2.64
N ALA A 101 18.60 20.42 2.27
CA ALA A 101 18.32 19.90 0.92
C ALA A 101 16.81 19.76 0.67
N ILE A 102 16.06 19.32 1.69
CA ILE A 102 14.60 19.21 1.63
C ILE A 102 13.95 20.60 1.47
N ALA A 103 14.42 21.61 2.21
CA ALA A 103 13.94 22.97 2.10
C ALA A 103 14.21 23.56 0.70
N GLY A 104 15.42 23.38 0.17
CA GLY A 104 15.75 23.87 -1.18
C GLY A 104 14.92 23.21 -2.29
N ALA A 105 14.63 21.91 -2.17
CA ALA A 105 13.74 21.20 -3.10
C ALA A 105 12.29 21.71 -3.00
N TYR A 106 11.80 21.98 -1.79
CA TYR A 106 10.49 22.58 -1.57
C TYR A 106 10.38 23.98 -2.18
N ASP A 107 11.36 24.86 -1.90
CA ASP A 107 11.36 26.24 -2.43
C ASP A 107 11.37 26.24 -3.96
N THR A 108 12.15 25.33 -4.56
CA THR A 108 12.17 25.13 -6.01
C THR A 108 10.81 24.66 -6.55
N ALA A 109 10.18 23.69 -5.89
CA ALA A 109 8.87 23.17 -6.32
C ALA A 109 7.79 24.25 -6.23
N ILE A 110 7.74 24.96 -5.11
CA ILE A 110 6.72 25.99 -4.82
C ILE A 110 6.93 27.24 -5.68
N GLY A 111 8.16 27.67 -5.93
CA GLY A 111 8.45 28.82 -6.79
C GLY A 111 8.06 28.64 -8.26
N ARG A 112 7.82 27.40 -8.71
CA ARG A 112 7.31 27.10 -10.06
C ARG A 112 5.78 27.17 -10.16
N LEU A 113 5.08 27.20 -9.03
CA LEU A 113 3.63 27.21 -8.99
C LEU A 113 3.10 28.65 -9.00
N ALA A 114 2.05 28.90 -9.78
CA ALA A 114 1.36 30.18 -9.81
C ALA A 114 0.91 30.60 -8.40
N ASP A 115 1.14 31.86 -8.05
CA ASP A 115 0.64 32.44 -6.80
C ASP A 115 -0.90 32.52 -6.82
N GLY A 116 -1.53 32.23 -5.70
CA GLY A 116 -3.00 32.29 -5.58
C GLY A 116 -3.55 31.43 -4.43
N THR A 117 -4.88 31.42 -4.33
CA THR A 117 -5.61 30.68 -3.28
C THR A 117 -5.36 29.17 -3.37
N ALA A 118 -5.30 28.61 -4.58
CA ALA A 118 -5.02 27.19 -4.80
C ALA A 118 -3.67 26.77 -4.21
N ARG A 119 -2.60 27.54 -4.49
CA ARG A 119 -1.26 27.29 -3.93
C ARG A 119 -1.26 27.37 -2.41
N SER A 120 -1.84 28.43 -1.84
CA SER A 120 -1.91 28.61 -0.38
C SER A 120 -2.72 27.51 0.32
N ALA A 121 -3.86 27.12 -0.27
CA ALA A 121 -4.69 26.02 0.24
C ALA A 121 -3.97 24.68 0.16
N GLY A 122 -3.27 24.40 -0.95
CA GLY A 122 -2.43 23.21 -1.11
C GLY A 122 -1.33 23.14 -0.05
N ILE A 123 -0.58 24.23 0.17
CA ILE A 123 0.45 24.29 1.22
C ILE A 123 -0.16 23.97 2.59
N ALA A 124 -1.27 24.63 2.95
CA ALA A 124 -1.94 24.40 4.21
C ALA A 124 -2.42 22.95 4.37
N ALA A 125 -3.01 22.37 3.32
CA ALA A 125 -3.44 20.97 3.30
C ALA A 125 -2.26 20.01 3.54
N GLY A 126 -1.12 20.25 2.88
CA GLY A 126 0.09 19.45 3.04
C GLY A 126 0.69 19.52 4.44
N GLU A 127 0.82 20.72 5.01
CA GLU A 127 1.35 20.92 6.36
C GLU A 127 0.46 20.28 7.42
N GLN A 128 -0.87 20.44 7.31
CA GLN A 128 -1.82 19.86 8.24
C GLN A 128 -1.83 18.32 8.15
N ALA A 129 -1.79 17.75 6.95
CA ALA A 129 -1.71 16.31 6.75
C ALA A 129 -0.43 15.73 7.37
N ALA A 130 0.74 16.31 7.08
CA ALA A 130 2.00 15.90 7.68
C ALA A 130 1.97 15.98 9.21
N ALA A 131 1.44 17.07 9.77
CA ALA A 131 1.33 17.24 11.22
C ALA A 131 0.45 16.16 11.87
N ARG A 132 -0.71 15.84 11.26
CA ARG A 132 -1.61 14.78 11.76
C ARG A 132 -0.96 13.41 11.73
N VAL A 133 -0.34 13.02 10.61
CA VAL A 133 0.31 11.71 10.47
C VAL A 133 1.50 11.61 11.42
N LEU A 134 2.36 12.64 11.51
CA LEU A 134 3.48 12.65 12.45
C LEU A 134 3.03 12.55 13.90
N ALA A 135 1.95 13.25 14.28
CA ALA A 135 1.39 13.18 15.63
C ALA A 135 0.86 11.77 15.93
N TRP A 136 0.10 11.17 15.01
CA TRP A 136 -0.37 9.80 15.15
C TRP A 136 0.78 8.79 15.30
N ARG A 137 1.88 9.00 14.57
CA ARG A 137 3.05 8.10 14.52
C ARG A 137 4.17 8.47 15.51
N SER A 138 3.95 9.45 16.38
CA SER A 138 4.96 9.97 17.32
C SER A 138 5.36 8.94 18.39
N ASP A 139 4.41 8.15 18.84
CA ASP A 139 4.59 7.07 19.81
C ASP A 139 4.24 5.72 19.17
N ASP A 140 4.83 5.42 18.02
CA ASP A 140 4.54 4.20 17.27
C ASP A 140 5.46 3.03 17.62
N GLY A 141 6.17 3.09 18.75
CA GLY A 141 7.04 2.01 19.25
C GLY A 141 8.41 1.91 18.57
N ALA A 142 8.74 2.75 17.58
CA ALA A 142 10.02 2.66 16.87
C ALA A 142 11.26 2.86 17.76
N ASN A 143 11.11 3.63 18.84
CA ASN A 143 12.16 3.95 19.82
C ASN A 143 12.07 3.09 21.10
N ALA A 144 11.29 2.02 21.10
CA ALA A 144 11.20 1.12 22.25
C ALA A 144 12.56 0.48 22.56
N ALA A 145 12.82 0.24 23.84
CA ALA A 145 14.08 -0.35 24.28
C ALA A 145 14.26 -1.78 23.76
N ASP A 146 15.49 -2.11 23.36
CA ASP A 146 15.87 -3.48 23.03
C ASP A 146 15.78 -4.37 24.28
N ARG A 147 15.13 -5.53 24.12
CA ARG A 147 14.96 -6.57 25.16
C ARG A 147 15.44 -7.95 24.69
N TYR A 148 16.07 -8.04 23.54
CA TYR A 148 16.53 -9.30 22.97
C TYR A 148 17.59 -9.95 23.86
N ARG A 149 17.45 -11.27 24.06
CA ARG A 149 18.41 -12.07 24.83
C ARG A 149 18.89 -13.23 23.94
N PRO A 150 20.17 -13.26 23.54
CA PRO A 150 20.68 -14.34 22.72
C PRO A 150 20.64 -15.67 23.49
N HIS A 151 20.32 -16.74 22.77
CA HIS A 151 20.37 -18.11 23.27
C HIS A 151 21.07 -18.99 22.23
N ALA A 152 21.90 -19.93 22.69
CA ALA A 152 22.70 -20.80 21.83
C ALA A 152 22.26 -22.25 21.98
N ALA A 153 21.72 -22.81 20.90
CA ALA A 153 21.34 -24.21 20.74
C ALA A 153 21.32 -24.54 19.23
N PRO A 154 21.40 -25.81 18.81
CA PRO A 154 21.13 -26.20 17.43
C PRO A 154 19.79 -25.62 16.94
N GLY A 155 19.75 -25.09 15.72
CA GLY A 155 18.59 -24.39 15.18
C GLY A 155 18.40 -22.93 15.63
N ALA A 156 19.05 -22.49 16.72
CA ALA A 156 18.90 -21.14 17.25
C ALA A 156 19.88 -20.14 16.62
N TYR A 157 19.39 -18.93 16.34
CA TYR A 157 20.15 -17.81 15.83
C TYR A 157 21.12 -17.30 16.90
N VAL A 158 22.40 -17.38 16.59
CA VAL A 158 23.48 -16.86 17.43
C VAL A 158 23.99 -15.56 16.81
N PRO A 159 23.66 -14.38 17.37
CA PRO A 159 24.18 -13.12 16.86
C PRO A 159 25.68 -12.99 17.14
N THR A 160 26.43 -12.46 16.18
CA THR A 160 27.85 -12.12 16.32
C THR A 160 28.08 -10.63 16.58
N THR A 161 27.03 -9.82 16.43
CA THR A 161 26.99 -8.36 16.64
C THR A 161 25.60 -7.94 17.16
N GLY A 162 25.36 -6.63 17.34
CA GLY A 162 24.04 -6.11 17.71
C GLY A 162 22.95 -6.50 16.70
N VAL A 163 21.76 -6.82 17.20
CA VAL A 163 20.65 -7.32 16.36
C VAL A 163 19.81 -6.17 15.78
N ALA A 164 19.34 -6.35 14.54
CA ALA A 164 18.59 -5.32 13.82
C ALA A 164 17.10 -5.27 14.20
N ALA A 165 16.70 -4.18 14.86
CA ALA A 165 15.31 -3.85 15.15
C ALA A 165 14.52 -4.95 15.94
N PRO A 166 15.05 -5.48 17.06
CA PRO A 166 14.34 -6.45 17.91
C PRO A 166 13.04 -5.93 18.52
N GLN A 167 12.91 -4.60 18.63
CA GLN A 167 11.71 -3.93 19.12
C GLN A 167 10.63 -3.70 18.05
N TRP A 168 10.94 -3.88 16.77
CA TRP A 168 10.02 -3.59 15.65
C TRP A 168 8.65 -4.26 15.75
N PRO A 169 8.52 -5.50 16.26
CA PRO A 169 7.21 -6.17 16.44
C PRO A 169 6.22 -5.40 17.32
N GLN A 170 6.71 -4.48 18.16
CA GLN A 170 5.90 -3.71 19.11
C GLN A 170 5.32 -2.44 18.49
N ARG A 171 5.63 -2.16 17.21
CA ARG A 171 5.20 -0.92 16.57
C ARG A 171 3.70 -0.87 16.33
N LYS A 172 3.13 0.33 16.36
CA LYS A 172 1.74 0.54 15.92
C LYS A 172 1.63 0.17 14.44
N LEU A 173 0.62 -0.60 14.07
CA LEU A 173 0.40 -1.10 12.71
C LEU A 173 -0.37 -0.07 11.87
N TRP A 174 -0.44 -0.31 10.56
CA TRP A 174 -1.23 0.46 9.61
C TRP A 174 -2.52 -0.27 9.21
N LEU A 175 -2.39 -1.52 8.78
CA LEU A 175 -3.43 -2.33 8.15
C LEU A 175 -3.74 -3.58 8.97
N MET A 176 -2.70 -4.16 9.57
CA MET A 176 -2.80 -5.36 10.40
C MET A 176 -3.41 -5.04 11.77
N ARG A 177 -4.04 -6.05 12.38
CA ARG A 177 -4.65 -6.01 13.70
C ARG A 177 -3.62 -6.10 14.83
N ASP A 178 -2.64 -6.98 14.66
CA ASP A 178 -1.53 -7.20 15.58
C ASP A 178 -0.32 -7.80 14.82
N GLY A 179 0.88 -7.73 15.41
CA GLY A 179 2.13 -8.16 14.75
C GLY A 179 2.18 -9.66 14.43
N ALA A 180 1.39 -10.47 15.13
CA ALA A 180 1.34 -11.93 14.97
C ALA A 180 0.23 -12.38 14.01
N GLN A 181 -0.61 -11.48 13.49
CA GLN A 181 -1.78 -11.81 12.67
C GLN A 181 -1.46 -12.77 11.52
N PHE A 182 -0.28 -12.65 10.91
CA PHE A 182 0.19 -13.50 9.82
C PHE A 182 1.46 -14.26 10.16
N ARG A 183 1.79 -14.43 11.44
CA ARG A 183 2.90 -15.28 11.86
C ARG A 183 2.68 -16.69 11.29
N PRO A 184 3.65 -17.26 10.56
CA PRO A 184 3.49 -18.58 9.93
C PRO A 184 3.58 -19.69 10.98
N GLY A 185 3.57 -20.96 10.54
CA GLY A 185 4.02 -22.06 11.39
C GLY A 185 5.52 -21.99 11.71
N PRO A 186 6.05 -22.90 12.54
CA PRO A 186 7.48 -22.97 12.81
C PRO A 186 8.30 -23.32 11.56
N PRO A 187 9.61 -23.00 11.54
CA PRO A 187 10.52 -23.48 10.50
C PRO A 187 10.53 -25.02 10.45
N PRO A 188 11.00 -25.63 9.35
CA PRO A 188 11.09 -27.09 9.23
C PRO A 188 11.88 -27.70 10.39
N ALA A 189 11.42 -28.84 10.89
CA ALA A 189 12.15 -29.61 11.89
C ALA A 189 13.52 -30.04 11.33
N LEU A 190 14.57 -29.98 12.15
CA LEU A 190 15.95 -30.21 11.73
C LEU A 190 16.23 -31.67 11.29
N ASP A 191 15.35 -32.61 11.64
CA ASP A 191 15.42 -34.02 11.21
C ASP A 191 14.53 -34.31 9.98
N SER A 192 13.87 -33.29 9.42
CA SER A 192 12.93 -33.46 8.31
C SER A 192 13.61 -33.47 6.94
N ALA A 193 13.01 -34.18 5.99
CA ALA A 193 13.44 -34.16 4.59
C ALA A 193 13.38 -32.74 3.97
N THR A 194 12.43 -31.91 4.41
CA THR A 194 12.32 -30.51 4.00
C THR A 194 13.52 -29.69 4.44
N TRP A 195 13.97 -29.85 5.69
CA TRP A 195 15.17 -29.19 6.19
C TRP A 195 16.41 -29.61 5.39
N ALA A 196 16.62 -30.91 5.21
CA ALA A 196 17.78 -31.43 4.49
C ALA A 196 17.84 -30.92 3.03
N ARG A 197 16.69 -30.88 2.34
CA ARG A 197 16.60 -30.32 0.98
C ARG A 197 17.01 -28.85 0.94
N ASP A 198 16.41 -28.03 1.81
CA ASP A 198 16.62 -26.59 1.82
C ASP A 198 18.05 -26.21 2.23
N TYR A 199 18.59 -26.91 3.23
CA TYR A 199 19.97 -26.80 3.66
C TYR A 199 20.93 -27.07 2.50
N ASN A 200 20.75 -28.20 1.80
CA ASN A 200 21.66 -28.61 0.73
C ASN A 200 21.56 -27.70 -0.50
N GLU A 201 20.36 -27.16 -0.81
CA GLU A 201 20.20 -26.16 -1.86
C GLU A 201 21.04 -24.91 -1.56
N VAL A 202 20.93 -24.37 -0.34
CA VAL A 202 21.70 -23.18 0.05
C VAL A 202 23.19 -23.48 0.17
N LYS A 203 23.58 -24.66 0.65
CA LYS A 203 24.97 -25.08 0.71
C LYS A 203 25.63 -25.06 -0.68
N ALA A 204 24.95 -25.66 -1.67
CA ALA A 204 25.43 -25.74 -3.04
C ALA A 204 25.44 -24.37 -3.76
N LEU A 205 24.34 -23.61 -3.69
CA LEU A 205 24.14 -22.40 -4.49
C LEU A 205 24.53 -21.10 -3.78
N GLY A 206 24.51 -21.08 -2.45
CA GLY A 206 24.69 -19.88 -1.63
C GLY A 206 26.14 -19.55 -1.30
N SER A 207 27.06 -20.51 -1.48
CA SER A 207 28.48 -20.33 -1.17
C SER A 207 29.11 -19.20 -2.00
N LYS A 208 29.99 -18.40 -1.40
CA LYS A 208 30.86 -17.45 -2.13
C LYS A 208 31.72 -18.16 -3.19
N ALA A 209 32.08 -19.42 -2.94
CA ALA A 209 32.88 -20.26 -3.84
C ALA A 209 32.02 -21.27 -4.63
N SER A 210 30.70 -21.06 -4.72
CA SER A 210 29.81 -21.96 -5.46
C SER A 210 30.29 -22.17 -6.89
N ARG A 211 30.31 -23.44 -7.31
CA ARG A 211 30.58 -23.86 -8.70
C ARG A 211 29.29 -24.21 -9.46
N GLU A 212 28.16 -24.24 -8.76
CA GLU A 212 26.85 -24.59 -9.31
C GLU A 212 26.01 -23.36 -9.63
N ARG A 213 26.19 -22.26 -8.88
CA ARG A 213 25.50 -21.00 -9.15
C ARG A 213 25.96 -20.42 -10.49
N THR A 214 25.01 -20.19 -11.40
CA THR A 214 25.30 -19.64 -12.73
C THR A 214 25.71 -18.15 -12.66
N PRO A 215 26.35 -17.61 -13.72
CA PRO A 215 26.65 -16.17 -13.78
C PRO A 215 25.42 -15.28 -13.57
N GLU A 216 24.29 -15.58 -14.25
CA GLU A 216 23.03 -14.83 -14.09
C GLU A 216 22.51 -14.88 -12.64
N GLN A 217 22.55 -16.05 -12.00
CA GLN A 217 22.16 -16.19 -10.60
C GLN A 217 23.05 -15.36 -9.66
N ASN A 218 24.35 -15.29 -9.96
CA ASN A 218 25.29 -14.46 -9.21
C ASN A 218 25.00 -12.96 -9.38
N GLU A 219 24.67 -12.52 -10.61
CA GLU A 219 24.26 -11.13 -10.86
C GLU A 219 22.96 -10.77 -10.15
N ILE A 220 21.95 -11.65 -10.20
CA ILE A 220 20.69 -11.46 -9.46
C ILE A 220 20.93 -11.38 -7.95
N ALA A 221 21.77 -12.26 -7.41
CA ALA A 221 22.10 -12.26 -5.99
C ALA A 221 22.76 -10.94 -5.55
N ARG A 222 23.69 -10.40 -6.34
CA ARG A 222 24.32 -9.10 -6.07
C ARG A 222 23.36 -7.93 -6.25
N PHE A 223 22.44 -8.04 -7.20
CA PHE A 223 21.41 -7.04 -7.45
C PHE A 223 20.48 -6.86 -6.23
N TRP A 224 20.01 -7.95 -5.64
CA TRP A 224 19.06 -7.90 -4.52
C TRP A 224 19.73 -7.74 -3.14
N GLU A 225 21.06 -7.63 -3.06
CA GLU A 225 21.74 -7.26 -1.81
C GLU A 225 21.22 -5.92 -1.25
N TYR A 226 20.88 -4.99 -2.14
CA TYR A 226 20.25 -3.72 -1.79
C TYR A 226 18.79 -3.89 -1.36
N SER A 227 18.44 -3.31 -0.20
CA SER A 227 17.14 -3.54 0.46
C SER A 227 16.39 -2.29 0.89
N LEU A 228 16.93 -1.10 0.64
CA LEU A 228 16.27 0.15 1.03
C LEU A 228 15.05 0.44 0.12
N PRO A 229 14.08 1.27 0.58
CA PRO A 229 12.84 1.53 -0.14
C PRO A 229 12.97 1.85 -1.64
N PRO A 230 13.99 2.59 -2.13
CA PRO A 230 14.09 2.92 -3.56
C PRO A 230 14.00 1.71 -4.51
N ILE A 231 14.48 0.51 -4.10
CA ILE A 231 14.45 -0.67 -4.97
C ILE A 231 13.03 -1.15 -5.28
N TYR A 232 12.15 -1.16 -4.28
CA TYR A 232 10.75 -1.58 -4.42
C TYR A 232 9.86 -0.45 -4.92
N HIS A 233 10.13 0.79 -4.49
CA HIS A 233 9.40 1.96 -4.97
C HIS A 233 9.64 2.25 -6.46
N ALA A 234 10.79 1.88 -7.02
CA ALA A 234 11.03 1.95 -8.46
C ALA A 234 10.10 0.99 -9.24
N VAL A 235 9.90 -0.23 -8.75
CA VAL A 235 8.93 -1.18 -9.34
C VAL A 235 7.52 -0.61 -9.28
N LEU A 236 7.16 0.03 -8.16
CA LEU A 236 5.87 0.72 -8.02
C LEU A 236 5.69 1.88 -9.01
N ARG A 237 6.77 2.62 -9.28
CA ARG A 237 6.77 3.72 -10.28
C ARG A 237 6.48 3.23 -11.69
N SER A 238 6.83 2.01 -12.07
CA SER A 238 6.43 1.44 -13.37
C SER A 238 4.91 1.43 -13.56
N VAL A 239 4.14 1.16 -12.49
CA VAL A 239 2.66 1.21 -12.53
C VAL A 239 2.15 2.63 -12.39
N ALA A 240 2.76 3.45 -11.53
CA ALA A 240 2.37 4.85 -11.34
C ALA A 240 2.56 5.71 -12.61
N ALA A 241 3.48 5.30 -13.49
CA ALA A 241 3.74 5.94 -14.78
C ALA A 241 2.77 5.53 -15.90
N ALA A 242 1.83 4.62 -15.64
CA ALA A 242 0.84 4.23 -16.64
C ALA A 242 -0.01 5.44 -17.09
N PRO A 243 -0.29 5.59 -18.40
CA PRO A 243 -1.07 6.72 -18.90
C PRO A 243 -2.45 6.84 -18.24
N GLY A 244 -2.89 8.08 -18.01
CA GLY A 244 -4.23 8.38 -17.50
C GLY A 244 -4.40 8.31 -15.99
N ARG A 245 -3.35 8.00 -15.22
CA ARG A 245 -3.38 8.05 -13.76
C ARG A 245 -3.38 9.49 -13.24
N SER A 246 -4.21 9.76 -12.23
CA SER A 246 -4.27 11.05 -11.55
C SER A 246 -3.29 11.11 -10.36
N VAL A 247 -2.98 12.33 -9.92
CA VAL A 247 -2.19 12.60 -8.70
C VAL A 247 -2.79 11.86 -7.50
N ALA A 248 -4.11 11.89 -7.34
CA ALA A 248 -4.81 11.22 -6.26
C ALA A 248 -4.70 9.68 -6.32
N GLN A 249 -4.75 9.10 -7.53
CA GLN A 249 -4.56 7.65 -7.72
C GLN A 249 -3.13 7.23 -7.36
N ASN A 250 -2.12 8.00 -7.77
CA ASN A 250 -0.73 7.72 -7.44
C ASN A 250 -0.45 7.94 -5.95
N ALA A 251 -0.93 9.03 -5.34
CA ALA A 251 -0.77 9.26 -3.91
C ALA A 251 -1.37 8.11 -3.08
N ARG A 252 -2.55 7.60 -3.47
CA ARG A 252 -3.17 6.44 -2.81
C ARG A 252 -2.34 5.17 -2.99
N LEU A 253 -1.87 4.90 -4.20
CA LEU A 253 -1.03 3.74 -4.52
C LEU A 253 0.25 3.73 -3.68
N PHE A 254 0.97 4.85 -3.62
CA PHE A 254 2.18 4.96 -2.82
C PHE A 254 1.93 4.85 -1.31
N ALA A 255 0.83 5.42 -0.80
CA ALA A 255 0.46 5.27 0.60
C ALA A 255 0.17 3.81 0.95
N ALA A 256 -0.70 3.14 0.18
CA ALA A 256 -1.08 1.75 0.42
C ALA A 256 0.14 0.80 0.33
N ALA A 257 1.00 0.98 -0.67
CA ALA A 257 2.22 0.20 -0.81
C ALA A 257 3.16 0.39 0.38
N SER A 258 3.40 1.64 0.79
CA SER A 258 4.33 1.94 1.89
C SER A 258 3.81 1.44 3.23
N GLN A 259 2.50 1.57 3.48
CA GLN A 259 1.85 1.04 4.68
C GLN A 259 1.95 -0.49 4.73
N ALA A 260 1.66 -1.17 3.62
CA ALA A 260 1.78 -2.62 3.52
C ALA A 260 3.21 -3.11 3.74
N MET A 261 4.20 -2.41 3.16
CA MET A 261 5.61 -2.75 3.31
C MET A 261 6.13 -2.51 4.74
N ASP A 262 5.68 -1.44 5.43
CA ASP A 262 6.04 -1.19 6.82
C ASP A 262 5.42 -2.25 7.76
N ASP A 263 4.14 -2.59 7.57
CA ASP A 263 3.48 -3.69 8.29
C ASP A 263 4.13 -5.06 8.00
N ALA A 264 4.55 -5.30 6.75
CA ALA A 264 5.30 -6.51 6.39
C ALA A 264 6.62 -6.63 7.18
N LEU A 265 7.33 -5.52 7.40
CA LEU A 265 8.53 -5.56 8.23
C LEU A 265 8.23 -5.77 9.71
N ILE A 266 7.10 -5.28 10.21
CA ILE A 266 6.65 -5.58 11.58
C ILE A 266 6.34 -7.08 11.70
N ALA A 267 5.55 -7.64 10.77
CA ALA A 267 5.15 -9.04 10.77
C ALA A 267 6.33 -10.02 10.63
N VAL A 268 7.30 -9.71 9.76
CA VAL A 268 8.44 -10.61 9.56
C VAL A 268 9.42 -10.54 10.73
N LEU A 269 9.61 -9.36 11.34
CA LEU A 269 10.45 -9.26 12.53
C LEU A 269 9.77 -9.93 13.74
N ASP A 270 8.44 -9.89 13.81
CA ASP A 270 7.69 -10.66 14.81
C ASP A 270 7.99 -12.15 14.68
N ALA A 271 7.83 -12.73 13.48
CA ALA A 271 8.11 -14.13 13.24
C ALA A 271 9.61 -14.47 13.46
N LYS A 272 10.53 -13.63 12.99
CA LYS A 272 11.99 -13.81 13.17
C LYS A 272 12.38 -13.91 14.63
N TYR A 273 11.92 -12.97 15.46
CA TYR A 273 12.29 -12.95 16.87
C TYR A 273 11.47 -13.94 17.70
N HIS A 274 10.31 -14.38 17.21
CA HIS A 274 9.55 -15.48 17.80
C HIS A 274 10.24 -16.83 17.62
N TYR A 275 10.70 -17.15 16.39
CA TYR A 275 11.35 -18.44 16.09
C TYR A 275 12.84 -18.45 16.36
N GLY A 276 13.52 -17.32 16.21
CA GLY A 276 14.95 -17.21 16.43
C GLY A 276 15.75 -18.19 15.57
N PHE A 277 15.37 -18.46 14.32
CA PHE A 277 15.98 -19.52 13.51
C PHE A 277 17.35 -19.13 12.95
N TRP A 278 18.30 -20.07 12.97
CA TRP A 278 19.68 -19.85 12.56
C TRP A 278 19.89 -19.58 11.06
N ARG A 279 20.95 -18.83 10.75
CA ARG A 279 21.35 -18.51 9.37
C ARG A 279 22.12 -19.67 8.73
N PRO A 280 22.16 -19.76 7.38
CA PRO A 280 22.88 -20.82 6.68
C PRO A 280 24.34 -20.96 7.07
N VAL A 281 25.05 -19.84 7.32
CA VAL A 281 26.45 -19.89 7.76
C VAL A 281 26.65 -20.67 9.07
N THR A 282 25.71 -20.53 10.00
CA THR A 282 25.76 -21.22 11.30
C THR A 282 25.34 -22.67 11.12
N ALA A 283 24.23 -22.90 10.41
CA ALA A 283 23.73 -24.24 10.14
C ALA A 283 24.76 -25.09 9.41
N ILE A 284 25.34 -24.61 8.31
CA ILE A 284 26.21 -25.40 7.44
C ILE A 284 27.54 -25.76 8.13
N ARG A 285 28.04 -24.88 8.99
CA ARG A 285 29.25 -25.14 9.78
C ARG A 285 28.99 -26.04 11.00
N ASN A 286 27.73 -26.33 11.30
CA ASN A 286 27.29 -27.21 12.39
C ASN A 286 26.34 -28.31 11.87
N GLY A 287 26.43 -28.69 10.59
CA GLY A 287 25.51 -29.67 9.99
C GLY A 287 25.51 -31.02 10.71
N ASP A 288 26.62 -31.39 11.34
CA ASP A 288 26.76 -32.59 12.17
C ASP A 288 26.04 -32.50 13.54
N ARG A 289 25.42 -31.36 13.87
CA ARG A 289 24.76 -31.10 15.17
C ARG A 289 23.27 -30.86 15.08
N ASP A 290 22.67 -30.94 13.90
CA ASP A 290 21.23 -30.73 13.70
C ASP A 290 20.40 -32.02 13.85
N GLY A 291 21.06 -33.18 13.94
CA GLY A 291 20.42 -34.49 14.09
C GLY A 291 19.98 -35.13 12.77
N SER A 292 20.22 -34.48 11.63
CA SER A 292 19.93 -35.03 10.30
C SER A 292 21.18 -35.70 9.71
N PRO A 293 21.08 -36.95 9.21
CA PRO A 293 22.19 -37.61 8.52
C PRO A 293 22.40 -37.10 7.08
N ALA A 294 21.54 -36.19 6.60
CA ALA A 294 21.53 -35.69 5.23
C ALA A 294 22.09 -34.27 5.09
N THR A 295 22.68 -33.72 6.15
CA THR A 295 23.13 -32.31 6.25
C THR A 295 24.62 -32.24 6.58
N ASP A 296 25.45 -32.73 5.65
CA ASP A 296 26.90 -32.76 5.83
C ASP A 296 27.47 -31.38 6.20
N VAL A 297 28.36 -31.38 7.19
CA VAL A 297 29.06 -30.17 7.64
C VAL A 297 30.05 -29.65 6.58
N GLU A 298 30.21 -28.33 6.49
CA GLU A 298 31.27 -27.70 5.72
C GLU A 298 31.89 -26.53 6.51
N HIS A 299 33.00 -26.80 7.21
CA HIS A 299 33.61 -25.88 8.17
C HIS A 299 34.01 -24.51 7.59
N GLY A 300 34.43 -24.48 6.32
CA GLY A 300 34.88 -23.26 5.63
C GLY A 300 33.76 -22.48 4.94
N TRP A 301 32.52 -22.98 4.95
CA TRP A 301 31.44 -22.41 4.16
C TRP A 301 31.18 -20.95 4.52
N VAL A 302 31.07 -20.08 3.52
CA VAL A 302 30.71 -18.67 3.69
C VAL A 302 29.68 -18.28 2.63
N PRO A 303 28.66 -17.49 2.98
CA PRO A 303 27.68 -17.00 2.02
C PRO A 303 28.31 -16.02 1.02
N LEU A 304 27.63 -15.80 -0.10
CA LEU A 304 28.07 -14.85 -1.14
C LEU A 304 28.13 -13.41 -0.61
N ILE A 305 27.17 -13.03 0.23
CA ILE A 305 27.08 -11.71 0.87
C ILE A 305 27.18 -11.81 2.39
N ASP A 306 27.44 -10.70 3.06
CA ASP A 306 27.47 -10.67 4.53
C ASP A 306 26.09 -10.96 5.13
N ASN A 307 26.08 -11.67 6.26
CA ASN A 307 24.83 -12.06 6.90
C ASN A 307 24.14 -10.83 7.54
N PRO A 308 22.83 -10.63 7.29
CA PRO A 308 22.08 -9.62 8.01
C PRO A 308 21.99 -9.94 9.50
N THR A 309 22.03 -8.91 10.34
CA THR A 309 22.11 -9.02 11.81
C THR A 309 20.76 -9.31 12.48
N HIS A 310 19.96 -10.22 11.92
CA HIS A 310 18.68 -10.66 12.48
C HIS A 310 18.42 -12.13 12.13
N PRO A 311 17.52 -12.82 12.87
CA PRO A 311 17.18 -14.22 12.61
C PRO A 311 16.73 -14.47 11.16
N GLU A 312 16.86 -15.73 10.73
CA GLU A 312 16.69 -16.12 9.33
C GLU A 312 15.21 -16.18 8.93
N TYR A 313 14.38 -16.88 9.69
CA TYR A 313 13.04 -17.26 9.24
C TYR A 313 11.96 -16.27 9.68
N PRO A 314 11.08 -15.77 8.79
CA PRO A 314 11.07 -15.91 7.32
C PRO A 314 11.82 -14.78 6.59
N SER A 315 11.94 -14.85 5.26
CA SER A 315 12.65 -13.85 4.43
C SER A 315 11.96 -12.48 4.38
N ALA A 316 12.71 -11.43 4.76
CA ALA A 316 12.22 -10.04 4.74
C ALA A 316 12.13 -9.45 3.32
N HIS A 317 12.98 -9.88 2.38
CA HIS A 317 12.86 -9.46 0.98
C HIS A 317 11.61 -10.06 0.33
N SER A 318 11.36 -11.34 0.63
CA SER A 318 10.20 -12.07 0.08
C SER A 318 8.89 -11.50 0.58
N ILE A 319 8.78 -11.10 1.85
CA ILE A 319 7.54 -10.50 2.37
C ILE A 319 7.26 -9.12 1.74
N LEU A 320 8.29 -8.30 1.54
CA LEU A 320 8.16 -7.01 0.86
C LEU A 320 7.72 -7.18 -0.60
N ALA A 321 8.38 -8.10 -1.33
CA ALA A 321 8.03 -8.41 -2.71
C ALA A 321 6.61 -8.99 -2.82
N GLY A 322 6.21 -9.88 -1.90
CA GLY A 322 4.86 -10.44 -1.85
C GLY A 322 3.78 -9.38 -1.61
N ALA A 323 4.01 -8.47 -0.65
CA ALA A 323 3.07 -7.39 -0.33
C ALA A 323 2.92 -6.40 -1.50
N LEU A 324 4.04 -5.96 -2.08
CA LEU A 324 4.02 -5.10 -3.26
C LEU A 324 3.37 -5.81 -4.45
N GLY A 325 3.74 -7.06 -4.72
CA GLY A 325 3.24 -7.82 -5.86
C GLY A 325 1.72 -7.97 -5.85
N GLU A 326 1.12 -8.23 -4.70
CA GLU A 326 -0.34 -8.32 -4.57
C GLU A 326 -1.02 -6.99 -4.92
N LEU A 327 -0.47 -5.87 -4.44
CA LEU A 327 -0.98 -4.54 -4.74
C LEU A 327 -0.85 -4.20 -6.24
N LEU A 328 0.29 -4.51 -6.86
CA LEU A 328 0.49 -4.28 -8.30
C LEU A 328 -0.51 -5.08 -9.15
N LYS A 329 -0.76 -6.35 -8.78
CA LYS A 329 -1.76 -7.19 -9.47
C LYS A 329 -3.16 -6.58 -9.37
N ALA A 330 -3.55 -6.11 -8.18
CA ALA A 330 -4.84 -5.47 -7.99
C ALA A 330 -4.99 -4.16 -8.78
N GLU A 331 -3.95 -3.32 -8.81
CA GLU A 331 -3.93 -2.08 -9.59
C GLU A 331 -4.01 -2.30 -11.10
N ALA A 332 -3.44 -3.39 -11.60
CA ALA A 332 -3.59 -3.75 -13.00
C ALA A 332 -5.05 -4.12 -13.35
N GLY A 333 -5.85 -4.60 -12.40
CA GLY A 333 -7.29 -4.81 -12.60
C GLY A 333 -7.64 -5.69 -13.81
N GLY A 334 -6.77 -6.65 -14.16
CA GLY A 334 -6.91 -7.49 -15.35
C GLY A 334 -6.41 -6.87 -16.67
N GLN A 335 -5.97 -5.61 -16.65
CA GLN A 335 -5.26 -4.98 -17.77
C GLN A 335 -3.83 -5.54 -17.91
N PRO A 336 -3.21 -5.42 -19.09
CA PRO A 336 -1.80 -5.76 -19.26
C PRO A 336 -0.92 -4.99 -18.25
N MET A 337 -0.09 -5.72 -17.51
CA MET A 337 0.89 -5.13 -16.60
C MET A 337 1.93 -4.34 -17.40
N PRO A 338 2.26 -3.09 -17.04
CA PRO A 338 3.41 -2.41 -17.62
C PRO A 338 4.70 -3.16 -17.29
N GLU A 339 5.75 -2.95 -18.08
CA GLU A 339 7.07 -3.51 -17.75
C GLU A 339 7.54 -2.95 -16.40
N LEU A 340 7.77 -3.85 -15.45
CA LEU A 340 8.26 -3.52 -14.13
C LEU A 340 9.78 -3.36 -14.20
N ALA A 341 10.33 -2.32 -13.59
CA ALA A 341 11.77 -2.10 -13.61
C ALA A 341 12.30 -1.49 -12.31
N THR A 342 13.53 -1.84 -11.96
CA THR A 342 14.28 -1.18 -10.87
C THR A 342 15.77 -1.30 -11.12
N SER A 343 16.55 -0.47 -10.42
CA SER A 343 18.01 -0.45 -10.52
C SER A 343 18.61 -0.60 -9.13
N SER A 344 19.77 -1.28 -9.06
CA SER A 344 20.42 -1.57 -7.77
C SER A 344 21.81 -0.94 -7.68
N PRO A 345 22.10 -0.14 -6.64
CA PRO A 345 23.43 0.42 -6.42
C PRO A 345 24.47 -0.66 -6.04
N THR A 346 24.05 -1.78 -5.43
CA THR A 346 24.96 -2.90 -5.11
C THR A 346 25.38 -3.70 -6.34
N ALA A 347 24.71 -3.50 -7.47
CA ALA A 347 25.07 -4.04 -8.78
C ALA A 347 25.55 -2.94 -9.75
N GLY A 348 26.21 -1.89 -9.24
CA GLY A 348 26.80 -0.85 -10.08
C GLY A 348 25.79 -0.03 -10.88
N GLY A 349 24.53 0.04 -10.43
CA GLY A 349 23.45 0.73 -11.15
C GLY A 349 22.81 -0.10 -12.26
N ALA A 350 23.10 -1.40 -12.35
CA ALA A 350 22.41 -2.32 -13.25
C ALA A 350 20.88 -2.20 -13.08
N THR A 351 20.14 -2.37 -14.17
CA THR A 351 18.68 -2.30 -14.21
C THR A 351 18.11 -3.65 -14.58
N ARG A 352 17.14 -4.12 -13.81
CA ARG A 352 16.39 -5.35 -14.10
C ARG A 352 14.95 -5.02 -14.47
N ARG A 353 14.37 -5.86 -15.34
CA ARG A 353 13.07 -5.66 -15.97
C ARG A 353 12.25 -6.95 -15.93
N TRP A 354 10.96 -6.84 -15.71
CA TRP A 354 10.05 -7.98 -15.65
C TRP A 354 8.73 -7.69 -16.37
N ALA A 355 8.28 -8.67 -17.17
CA ALA A 355 6.99 -8.62 -17.83
C ALA A 355 5.81 -9.01 -16.92
N SER A 356 6.08 -9.54 -15.71
CA SER A 356 5.03 -9.92 -14.76
C SER A 356 5.49 -9.76 -13.31
N VAL A 357 4.52 -9.52 -12.43
CA VAL A 357 4.73 -9.50 -10.97
C VAL A 357 5.28 -10.83 -10.47
N ASP A 358 4.85 -11.94 -11.05
CA ASP A 358 5.30 -13.27 -10.69
C ASP A 358 6.79 -13.49 -11.02
N ALA A 359 7.27 -12.98 -12.15
CA ALA A 359 8.69 -13.00 -12.47
C ALA A 359 9.50 -12.15 -11.49
N PHE A 360 9.04 -10.93 -11.19
CA PHE A 360 9.67 -10.04 -10.20
C PHE A 360 9.77 -10.69 -8.81
N THR A 361 8.64 -11.17 -8.26
CA THR A 361 8.60 -11.73 -6.90
C THR A 361 9.38 -13.03 -6.75
N ARG A 362 9.36 -13.91 -7.76
CA ARG A 362 10.19 -15.13 -7.77
C ARG A 362 11.68 -14.80 -7.82
N GLU A 363 12.07 -13.80 -8.60
CA GLU A 363 13.47 -13.40 -8.68
C GLU A 363 13.99 -12.89 -7.34
N VAL A 364 13.24 -12.01 -6.66
CA VAL A 364 13.57 -11.54 -5.31
C VAL A 364 13.74 -12.71 -4.34
N ALA A 365 12.82 -13.68 -4.37
CA ALA A 365 12.87 -14.86 -3.50
C ALA A 365 14.09 -15.73 -3.79
N HIS A 366 14.37 -16.03 -5.06
CA HIS A 366 15.52 -16.85 -5.46
C HIS A 366 16.86 -16.20 -5.14
N ALA A 367 16.95 -14.88 -5.30
CA ALA A 367 18.17 -14.13 -4.99
C ALA A 367 18.68 -14.43 -3.57
N ARG A 368 17.77 -14.60 -2.60
CA ARG A 368 18.14 -14.81 -1.19
C ARG A 368 18.81 -16.15 -0.91
N ILE A 369 18.46 -17.16 -1.71
CA ILE A 369 19.08 -18.50 -1.69
C ILE A 369 20.46 -18.41 -2.33
N TRP A 370 20.56 -17.75 -3.49
CA TRP A 370 21.81 -17.57 -4.22
C TRP A 370 22.81 -16.68 -3.47
N GLU A 371 22.33 -15.74 -2.66
CA GLU A 371 23.12 -14.96 -1.71
C GLU A 371 23.67 -15.80 -0.54
N GLY A 372 23.07 -16.96 -0.27
CA GLY A 372 23.45 -17.84 0.84
C GLY A 372 22.89 -17.45 2.19
N ILE A 373 21.80 -16.67 2.26
CA ILE A 373 21.32 -16.13 3.55
C ILE A 373 19.92 -16.58 3.95
N HIS A 374 19.16 -17.22 3.05
CA HIS A 374 17.82 -17.71 3.31
C HIS A 374 17.56 -19.09 2.68
N TYR A 375 16.70 -19.87 3.32
CA TYR A 375 16.25 -21.19 2.85
C TYR A 375 15.02 -21.10 1.92
N ARG A 376 14.78 -22.13 1.10
CA ARG A 376 13.60 -22.23 0.22
C ARG A 376 12.28 -22.00 0.94
N THR A 377 12.05 -22.72 2.04
CA THR A 377 10.84 -22.58 2.86
C THR A 377 10.68 -21.14 3.36
N SER A 378 11.78 -20.51 3.78
CA SER A 378 11.78 -19.14 4.32
C SER A 378 11.35 -18.10 3.28
N VAL A 379 11.79 -18.26 2.02
CA VAL A 379 11.41 -17.33 0.93
C VAL A 379 9.98 -17.57 0.44
N GLU A 380 9.51 -18.81 0.39
CA GLU A 380 8.14 -19.15 0.01
C GLU A 380 7.12 -18.69 1.06
N VAL A 381 7.40 -18.93 2.34
CA VAL A 381 6.59 -18.44 3.46
C VAL A 381 6.58 -16.92 3.49
N GLY A 382 7.75 -16.29 3.30
CA GLY A 382 7.83 -14.83 3.22
C GLY A 382 6.93 -14.26 2.12
N LEU A 383 6.96 -14.83 0.91
CA LEU A 383 6.07 -14.42 -0.18
C LEU A 383 4.59 -14.57 0.20
N ASP A 384 4.21 -15.68 0.86
CA ASP A 384 2.83 -15.92 1.27
C ASP A 384 2.33 -14.93 2.32
N MET A 385 3.14 -14.69 3.36
CA MET A 385 2.84 -13.65 4.36
C MET A 385 2.66 -12.29 3.67
N GLY A 386 3.54 -11.96 2.72
CA GLY A 386 3.50 -10.70 1.99
C GLY A 386 2.19 -10.54 1.22
N ARG A 387 1.78 -11.57 0.48
CA ARG A 387 0.50 -11.56 -0.26
C ARG A 387 -0.69 -11.29 0.66
N ARG A 388 -0.76 -11.92 1.84
CA ARG A 388 -1.86 -11.70 2.79
C ARG A 388 -1.92 -10.27 3.32
N ILE A 389 -0.76 -9.64 3.56
CA ILE A 389 -0.67 -8.23 3.98
C ILE A 389 -1.03 -7.31 2.81
N GLY A 390 -0.52 -7.59 1.61
CA GLY A 390 -0.87 -6.87 0.39
C GLY A 390 -2.37 -6.89 0.13
N ALA A 391 -3.06 -8.02 0.37
CA ALA A 391 -4.51 -8.11 0.25
C ALA A 391 -5.28 -7.18 1.20
N LEU A 392 -4.74 -6.86 2.38
CA LEU A 392 -5.33 -5.83 3.26
C LEU A 392 -5.19 -4.44 2.64
N ALA A 393 -4.04 -4.14 2.04
CA ALA A 393 -3.81 -2.87 1.35
C ALA A 393 -4.71 -2.71 0.12
N VAL A 394 -4.96 -3.80 -0.62
CA VAL A 394 -5.90 -3.82 -1.75
C VAL A 394 -7.31 -3.37 -1.34
N GLN A 395 -7.78 -3.79 -0.17
CA GLN A 395 -9.09 -3.34 0.36
C GLN A 395 -9.15 -1.82 0.63
N GLN A 396 -7.99 -1.19 0.85
CA GLN A 396 -7.88 0.26 1.04
C GLN A 396 -7.81 1.01 -0.29
N VAL A 397 -7.07 0.52 -1.30
CA VAL A 397 -7.01 1.15 -2.64
C VAL A 397 -8.27 0.97 -3.48
N ALA A 398 -8.97 -0.17 -3.33
CA ALA A 398 -10.21 -0.46 -4.06
C ALA A 398 -11.38 0.50 -3.75
N GLN A 399 -11.26 1.35 -2.71
CA GLN A 399 -12.22 2.41 -2.44
C GLN A 399 -12.01 3.54 -3.45
N ALA A 400 -12.91 3.69 -4.44
CA ALA A 400 -12.83 4.77 -5.44
C ALA A 400 -12.70 6.17 -4.79
N PRO A 401 -12.16 7.18 -5.50
CA PRO A 401 -12.28 8.57 -5.06
C PRO A 401 -13.76 8.88 -4.81
N ALA A 402 -14.05 9.48 -3.66
CA ALA A 402 -15.41 9.76 -3.20
C ALA A 402 -16.31 10.41 -4.26
N THR A 403 -15.77 11.29 -5.10
CA THR A 403 -16.54 12.10 -6.06
C THR A 403 -16.38 11.65 -7.52
N ALA A 404 -15.53 10.66 -7.81
CA ALA A 404 -15.29 10.25 -9.19
C ALA A 404 -16.53 9.55 -9.78
N GLY A 405 -17.05 10.08 -10.89
CA GLY A 405 -18.19 9.49 -11.59
C GLY A 405 -19.54 9.68 -10.90
N VAL A 406 -19.65 10.57 -9.90
CA VAL A 406 -20.94 10.92 -9.29
C VAL A 406 -21.81 11.67 -10.31
N PRO A 407 -23.00 11.15 -10.67
CA PRO A 407 -23.88 11.82 -11.61
C PRO A 407 -24.25 13.23 -11.14
N GLN A 408 -24.36 14.18 -12.06
CA GLN A 408 -24.73 15.57 -11.73
C GLN A 408 -26.06 15.67 -10.96
N ALA A 409 -26.99 14.74 -11.18
CA ALA A 409 -28.25 14.66 -10.45
C ALA A 409 -28.07 14.40 -8.94
N LEU A 410 -26.93 13.86 -8.52
CA LEU A 410 -26.59 13.64 -7.12
C LEU A 410 -25.77 14.77 -6.51
N ALA A 411 -25.35 15.79 -7.27
CA ALA A 411 -24.63 16.93 -6.72
C ALA A 411 -25.56 17.78 -5.84
N PRO A 412 -25.15 18.20 -4.62
CA PRO A 412 -26.01 19.04 -3.79
C PRO A 412 -26.15 20.41 -4.45
N ARG A 413 -27.35 20.97 -4.43
CA ARG A 413 -27.64 22.28 -5.05
C ARG A 413 -27.31 23.40 -4.06
N GLY A 414 -26.71 24.49 -4.57
CA GLY A 414 -26.32 25.66 -3.78
C GLY A 414 -24.83 25.69 -3.41
N ALA A 415 -24.42 26.69 -2.62
CA ALA A 415 -23.04 26.88 -2.17
C ALA A 415 -22.68 25.92 -1.01
N SER A 416 -22.84 24.62 -1.23
CA SER A 416 -22.55 23.60 -0.23
C SER A 416 -21.13 23.06 -0.37
N THR A 417 -20.37 23.08 0.73
CA THR A 417 -18.97 22.63 0.78
C THR A 417 -18.89 21.23 1.38
N LEU A 418 -18.14 20.32 0.73
CA LEU A 418 -17.84 19.01 1.28
C LEU A 418 -16.94 19.19 2.51
N ILE A 419 -17.45 18.87 3.69
CA ILE A 419 -16.72 19.03 4.95
C ILE A 419 -16.07 17.73 5.42
N GLU A 420 -16.60 16.58 5.01
CA GLU A 420 -16.12 15.30 5.49
C GLU A 420 -16.51 14.13 4.58
N ARG A 421 -15.61 13.13 4.51
CA ARG A 421 -15.91 11.80 3.99
C ARG A 421 -15.75 10.79 5.13
N VAL A 422 -16.71 9.88 5.26
CA VAL A 422 -16.56 8.66 6.07
C VAL A 422 -16.89 7.43 5.23
N VAL A 423 -16.23 6.32 5.53
CA VAL A 423 -16.55 5.02 4.96
C VAL A 423 -17.56 4.34 5.88
N ALA A 424 -18.57 3.67 5.33
CA ALA A 424 -19.46 2.84 6.11
C ALA A 424 -19.25 1.36 5.79
N ARG A 425 -19.28 0.54 6.84
CA ARG A 425 -19.30 -0.92 6.76
C ARG A 425 -20.45 -1.45 7.59
N GLY A 426 -21.33 -2.24 6.99
CA GLY A 426 -22.54 -2.66 7.66
C GLY A 426 -23.39 -3.64 6.85
N VAL A 427 -24.68 -3.67 7.17
CA VAL A 427 -25.66 -4.53 6.51
C VAL A 427 -26.92 -3.74 6.12
N GLN A 428 -27.58 -4.17 5.06
CA GLN A 428 -28.96 -3.84 4.75
C GLN A 428 -29.83 -4.97 5.28
N ILE A 429 -30.79 -4.63 6.15
CA ILE A 429 -31.69 -5.61 6.78
C ILE A 429 -32.96 -5.67 5.94
N TYR A 430 -33.23 -6.82 5.34
CA TYR A 430 -34.43 -7.10 4.56
C TYR A 430 -35.36 -8.04 5.32
N GLU A 431 -36.66 -7.86 5.16
CA GLU A 431 -37.69 -8.76 5.67
C GLU A 431 -38.54 -9.28 4.51
N CYS A 432 -38.77 -10.59 4.47
CA CYS A 432 -39.64 -11.20 3.47
C CYS A 432 -41.11 -10.95 3.85
N ARG A 433 -41.80 -10.14 3.06
CA ARG A 433 -43.20 -9.76 3.32
C ARG A 433 -44.13 -10.28 2.23
N PRO A 434 -45.33 -10.76 2.59
CA PRO A 434 -46.31 -11.24 1.64
C PRO A 434 -46.72 -10.12 0.67
N GLU A 435 -46.93 -10.46 -0.59
CA GLU A 435 -47.45 -9.55 -1.60
C GLU A 435 -48.98 -9.67 -1.68
N ALA A 436 -49.68 -8.53 -1.70
CA ALA A 436 -51.14 -8.53 -1.67
C ALA A 436 -51.70 -9.18 -2.95
N GLY A 437 -52.45 -10.27 -2.77
CA GLY A 437 -53.08 -11.03 -3.87
C GLY A 437 -52.33 -12.27 -4.34
N ALA A 438 -51.16 -12.60 -3.77
CA ALA A 438 -50.43 -13.83 -4.06
C ALA A 438 -50.65 -14.90 -2.97
N ALA A 439 -51.07 -16.11 -3.36
CA ALA A 439 -51.34 -17.20 -2.42
C ALA A 439 -50.07 -17.77 -1.74
N ALA A 440 -48.89 -17.54 -2.32
CA ALA A 440 -47.61 -18.06 -1.81
C ALA A 440 -46.38 -17.17 -2.13
N GLY A 441 -46.59 -15.97 -2.68
CA GLY A 441 -45.52 -15.07 -3.13
C GLY A 441 -45.31 -13.87 -2.20
N GLY A 442 -44.06 -13.49 -2.00
CA GLY A 442 -43.67 -12.30 -1.27
C GLY A 442 -42.47 -11.60 -1.88
N ARG A 443 -42.09 -10.47 -1.29
CA ARG A 443 -40.92 -9.68 -1.68
C ARG A 443 -40.06 -9.34 -0.47
N TRP A 444 -38.75 -9.31 -0.68
CA TRP A 444 -37.79 -8.78 0.30
C TRP A 444 -37.92 -7.26 0.37
N VAL A 445 -38.40 -6.76 1.50
CA VAL A 445 -38.58 -5.33 1.77
C VAL A 445 -37.44 -4.84 2.67
N LEU A 446 -36.79 -3.74 2.28
CA LEU A 446 -35.77 -3.12 3.12
C LEU A 446 -36.41 -2.55 4.40
N VAL A 447 -35.92 -2.99 5.56
CA VAL A 447 -36.36 -2.50 6.87
C VAL A 447 -35.49 -1.34 7.33
N ALA A 448 -34.17 -1.55 7.39
CA ALA A 448 -33.21 -0.53 7.79
C ALA A 448 -31.77 -0.90 7.39
N PRO A 449 -30.89 0.09 7.18
CA PRO A 449 -29.45 -0.12 7.25
C PRO A 449 -28.97 -0.16 8.71
N GLU A 450 -27.86 -0.85 8.94
CA GLU A 450 -27.07 -0.78 10.17
C GLU A 450 -25.59 -0.78 9.79
N ALA A 451 -24.88 0.32 10.04
CA ALA A 451 -23.47 0.42 9.69
C ALA A 451 -22.65 1.20 10.71
N GLU A 452 -21.40 0.80 10.87
CA GLU A 452 -20.37 1.60 11.51
C GLU A 452 -19.79 2.59 10.50
N LEU A 453 -19.65 3.84 10.92
CA LEU A 453 -18.96 4.88 10.17
C LEU A 453 -17.50 4.88 10.59
N LEU A 454 -16.60 4.93 9.61
CA LEU A 454 -15.16 4.91 9.77
C LEU A 454 -14.59 6.22 9.20
N ASP A 455 -13.75 6.90 9.96
CA ASP A 455 -13.08 8.10 9.49
C ASP A 455 -11.99 7.77 8.45
N ALA A 456 -11.29 8.79 7.95
CA ALA A 456 -10.21 8.63 6.97
C ALA A 456 -9.05 7.72 7.44
N ARG A 457 -8.96 7.41 8.74
CA ARG A 457 -7.96 6.52 9.35
C ARG A 457 -8.49 5.10 9.56
N GLY A 458 -9.74 4.83 9.19
CA GLY A 458 -10.42 3.56 9.45
C GLY A 458 -10.87 3.40 10.90
N ALA A 459 -10.79 4.45 11.73
CA ALA A 459 -11.27 4.41 13.11
C ALA A 459 -12.77 4.67 13.17
N ALA A 460 -13.46 4.03 14.11
CA ALA A 460 -14.89 4.26 14.32
C ALA A 460 -15.15 5.76 14.58
N ALA A 461 -16.10 6.31 13.81
CA ALA A 461 -16.47 7.71 13.75
C ALA A 461 -17.91 7.96 14.21
N GLY A 462 -18.73 6.90 14.20
CA GLY A 462 -20.15 6.98 14.48
C GLY A 462 -20.92 5.79 13.92
N ARG A 463 -22.24 5.93 13.83
CA ARG A 463 -23.15 4.90 13.33
C ARG A 463 -24.13 5.46 12.32
N HIS A 464 -24.55 4.62 11.39
CA HIS A 464 -25.62 4.87 10.45
C HIS A 464 -26.77 3.87 10.63
N GLY A 465 -28.00 4.34 10.59
CA GLY A 465 -29.20 3.55 10.90
C GLY A 465 -30.43 3.96 10.09
N GLY A 466 -31.57 3.31 10.38
CA GLY A 466 -32.86 3.59 9.74
C GLY A 466 -33.37 5.02 9.94
N GLY A 467 -34.18 5.51 8.99
CA GLY A 467 -34.71 6.88 9.02
C GLY A 467 -34.06 7.88 8.05
N PRO A 468 -33.14 7.46 7.16
CA PRO A 468 -31.73 7.24 7.51
C PRO A 468 -31.17 8.25 8.52
N THR A 469 -30.37 7.80 9.49
CA THR A 469 -29.71 8.69 10.47
C THR A 469 -28.20 8.47 10.51
N TRP A 470 -27.46 9.53 10.88
CA TRP A 470 -26.03 9.45 11.21
C TRP A 470 -25.81 10.06 12.57
N GLU A 471 -25.07 9.36 13.42
CA GLU A 471 -24.77 9.76 14.79
C GLU A 471 -23.28 9.59 15.05
N ALA A 472 -22.62 10.67 15.48
CA ALA A 472 -21.23 10.65 15.87
C ALA A 472 -21.08 10.40 17.38
N PHE A 473 -19.88 9.99 17.82
CA PHE A 473 -19.61 9.73 19.24
C PHE A 473 -19.65 10.97 20.15
N ASP A 474 -19.65 12.17 19.57
CA ASP A 474 -19.86 13.42 20.32
C ASP A 474 -21.36 13.71 20.60
N GLY A 475 -22.26 12.81 20.20
CA GLY A 475 -23.71 12.95 20.38
C GLY A 475 -24.40 13.82 19.33
N SER A 476 -23.67 14.34 18.34
CA SER A 476 -24.30 15.02 17.20
C SER A 476 -24.99 14.00 16.28
N ARG A 477 -26.21 14.34 15.86
CA ARG A 477 -27.06 13.44 15.09
C ARG A 477 -27.84 14.20 14.02
N ILE A 478 -27.91 13.60 12.84
CA ILE A 478 -28.68 14.11 11.69
C ILE A 478 -29.63 13.03 11.16
N VAL A 479 -30.77 13.48 10.62
CA VAL A 479 -31.75 12.65 9.91
C VAL A 479 -31.79 13.09 8.46
N GLY A 480 -31.77 12.15 7.52
CA GLY A 480 -31.75 12.42 6.09
C GLY A 480 -33.08 12.19 5.39
N THR A 481 -33.35 12.99 4.36
CA THR A 481 -34.45 12.81 3.41
C THR A 481 -33.86 12.63 2.02
N VAL A 482 -34.23 11.55 1.32
CA VAL A 482 -33.70 11.28 -0.03
C VAL A 482 -34.25 12.31 -1.01
N GLU A 483 -33.36 12.97 -1.73
CA GLU A 483 -33.70 13.96 -2.77
C GLU A 483 -33.52 13.40 -4.17
N ALA A 484 -32.42 12.67 -4.38
CA ALA A 484 -32.09 12.08 -5.67
C ALA A 484 -31.45 10.70 -5.50
N ARG A 485 -31.58 9.89 -6.54
CA ARG A 485 -31.04 8.54 -6.61
C ARG A 485 -30.45 8.27 -7.99
N ALA A 486 -29.39 7.49 -8.02
CA ALA A 486 -28.84 6.93 -9.25
C ALA A 486 -28.36 5.50 -9.00
N ASP A 487 -28.41 4.67 -10.03
CA ASP A 487 -27.88 3.31 -9.94
C ASP A 487 -26.36 3.36 -9.72
N ALA A 488 -25.86 2.43 -8.91
CA ALA A 488 -24.43 2.30 -8.70
C ALA A 488 -23.76 1.81 -10.00
N PRO A 489 -22.58 2.35 -10.38
CA PRO A 489 -21.84 1.87 -11.56
C PRO A 489 -21.46 0.38 -11.46
N GLN A 490 -21.25 -0.11 -10.24
CA GLN A 490 -21.06 -1.53 -9.96
C GLN A 490 -22.43 -2.21 -9.93
N GLY A 491 -22.66 -3.18 -10.83
CA GLY A 491 -23.86 -4.02 -10.80
C GLY A 491 -24.00 -4.75 -9.46
N ALA A 492 -25.25 -5.00 -9.03
CA ALA A 492 -25.59 -5.68 -7.78
C ALA A 492 -25.16 -4.95 -6.47
N ALA A 493 -25.09 -3.62 -6.49
CA ALA A 493 -24.94 -2.78 -5.30
C ALA A 493 -26.18 -1.90 -5.06
N ILE A 494 -26.40 -1.47 -3.81
CA ILE A 494 -27.46 -0.50 -3.50
C ILE A 494 -27.24 0.84 -4.24
N PRO A 495 -28.30 1.60 -4.55
CA PRO A 495 -28.17 2.85 -5.30
C PRO A 495 -27.36 3.93 -4.58
N TRP A 496 -26.75 4.80 -5.36
CA TRP A 496 -26.18 6.06 -4.87
C TRP A 496 -27.30 7.06 -4.59
N LEU A 497 -27.12 7.89 -3.57
CA LEU A 497 -28.15 8.83 -3.10
C LEU A 497 -27.58 10.21 -2.85
N LEU A 498 -28.41 11.22 -3.04
CA LEU A 498 -28.28 12.53 -2.42
C LEU A 498 -29.41 12.68 -1.40
N LEU A 499 -29.07 13.14 -0.20
CA LEU A 499 -30.01 13.39 0.88
C LEU A 499 -29.81 14.79 1.43
N SER A 500 -30.90 15.54 1.64
CA SER A 500 -30.87 16.68 2.55
C SER A 500 -31.00 16.19 3.98
N THR A 501 -30.48 16.97 4.92
CA THR A 501 -30.40 16.56 6.32
C THR A 501 -30.88 17.64 7.27
N ARG A 502 -31.38 17.19 8.42
CA ARG A 502 -31.75 18.04 9.54
C ARG A 502 -31.02 17.54 10.79
N SER A 503 -30.34 18.46 11.48
CA SER A 503 -29.76 18.17 12.80
C SER A 503 -30.86 17.94 13.84
N VAL A 504 -30.72 16.87 14.62
CA VAL A 504 -31.65 16.48 15.69
C VAL A 504 -30.93 16.15 17.00
N GLY A 505 -29.60 16.21 17.02
CA GLY A 505 -28.76 15.95 18.20
C GLY A 505 -28.11 17.21 18.76
N GLY A 506 -27.15 17.02 19.66
CA GLY A 506 -26.34 18.10 20.21
C GLY A 506 -25.43 18.77 19.17
N ALA A 507 -24.85 19.91 19.53
CA ALA A 507 -23.80 20.53 18.72
C ALA A 507 -22.59 19.59 18.61
N GLY A 508 -22.00 19.46 17.42
CA GLY A 508 -20.86 18.58 17.18
C GLY A 508 -20.59 18.36 15.71
N ARG A 509 -19.90 17.27 15.39
CA ARG A 509 -19.43 16.88 14.06
C ARG A 509 -20.48 17.01 12.97
N PHE A 510 -21.70 16.52 13.22
CA PHE A 510 -22.77 16.51 12.23
C PHE A 510 -23.71 17.72 12.30
N SER A 511 -23.52 18.66 13.24
CA SER A 511 -24.50 19.74 13.47
C SER A 511 -24.64 20.71 12.29
N ARG A 512 -23.60 20.84 11.45
CA ARG A 512 -23.59 21.73 10.27
C ARG A 512 -23.82 21.02 8.95
N VAL A 513 -24.06 19.72 8.98
CA VAL A 513 -24.32 18.96 7.75
C VAL A 513 -25.69 19.38 7.22
N SER A 514 -25.71 19.86 5.98
CA SER A 514 -26.93 20.17 5.23
C SER A 514 -27.28 19.05 4.26
N HIS A 515 -26.29 18.39 3.65
CA HIS A 515 -26.52 17.27 2.72
C HIS A 515 -25.56 16.11 2.96
N VAL A 516 -26.02 14.92 2.58
CA VAL A 516 -25.22 13.70 2.55
C VAL A 516 -25.33 13.07 1.17
N GLN A 517 -24.20 12.81 0.53
CA GLN A 517 -24.16 11.88 -0.61
C GLN A 517 -23.74 10.49 -0.14
N ARG A 518 -24.42 9.46 -0.61
CA ARG A 518 -23.98 8.07 -0.51
C ARG A 518 -23.50 7.60 -1.87
N VAL A 519 -22.23 7.23 -1.97
CA VAL A 519 -21.55 6.89 -3.23
C VAL A 519 -20.62 5.70 -3.00
N ASN A 520 -20.01 5.17 -4.07
CA ASN A 520 -19.08 4.03 -4.02
C ASN A 520 -19.61 2.82 -3.23
N THR A 521 -20.90 2.55 -3.39
CA THR A 521 -21.57 1.42 -2.75
C THR A 521 -21.16 0.09 -3.35
N THR A 522 -21.01 -0.92 -2.50
CA THR A 522 -20.82 -2.33 -2.89
C THR A 522 -21.76 -3.20 -2.07
N GLY A 523 -22.44 -4.15 -2.71
CA GLY A 523 -23.37 -5.07 -2.07
C GLY A 523 -24.64 -4.41 -1.52
N GLY A 524 -25.28 -5.07 -0.55
CA GLY A 524 -26.48 -4.60 0.14
C GLY A 524 -27.79 -4.71 -0.63
N VAL A 525 -27.80 -5.27 -1.85
CA VAL A 525 -29.06 -5.49 -2.59
C VAL A 525 -29.92 -6.56 -1.94
N ALA A 526 -31.22 -6.58 -2.24
CA ALA A 526 -32.13 -7.59 -1.72
C ALA A 526 -31.63 -9.01 -2.05
N PRO A 527 -31.83 -9.99 -1.15
CA PRO A 527 -31.48 -11.39 -1.42
C PRO A 527 -32.10 -11.89 -2.72
N GLN A 528 -31.32 -12.63 -3.51
CA GLN A 528 -31.77 -13.21 -4.78
C GLN A 528 -32.63 -14.48 -4.60
N ARG A 529 -32.63 -15.06 -3.39
CA ARG A 529 -33.49 -16.21 -3.09
C ARG A 529 -34.96 -15.79 -3.04
N ALA A 530 -35.84 -16.72 -3.42
CA ALA A 530 -37.28 -16.50 -3.37
C ALA A 530 -37.76 -16.11 -1.95
N CYS A 531 -38.66 -15.14 -1.88
CA CYS A 531 -39.46 -14.85 -0.71
C CYS A 531 -40.81 -15.55 -0.91
N ASP A 532 -40.92 -16.78 -0.43
CA ASP A 532 -42.13 -17.60 -0.51
C ASP A 532 -42.84 -17.68 0.84
N GLY A 533 -43.99 -18.36 0.86
CA GLY A 533 -44.80 -18.52 2.07
C GLY A 533 -44.05 -19.08 3.28
N ALA A 534 -43.00 -19.89 3.08
CA ALA A 534 -42.19 -20.44 4.17
C ALA A 534 -41.16 -19.42 4.70
N ALA A 535 -40.76 -18.45 3.87
CA ALA A 535 -39.83 -17.39 4.24
C ALA A 535 -40.51 -16.12 4.81
N HIS A 536 -41.85 -16.02 4.81
CA HIS A 536 -42.56 -14.85 5.32
C HIS A 536 -42.19 -14.53 6.78
N GLY A 537 -41.83 -13.28 7.06
CA GLY A 537 -41.35 -12.80 8.36
C GLY A 537 -39.86 -13.07 8.62
N ALA A 538 -39.18 -13.84 7.77
CA ALA A 538 -37.74 -14.04 7.87
C ALA A 538 -37.00 -12.73 7.58
N SER A 539 -35.91 -12.51 8.32
CA SER A 539 -35.01 -11.37 8.15
C SER A 539 -33.67 -11.83 7.57
N GLU A 540 -33.11 -11.03 6.67
CA GLU A 540 -31.79 -11.25 6.06
C GLU A 540 -30.93 -10.01 6.21
N ARG A 541 -29.67 -10.22 6.56
CA ARG A 541 -28.68 -9.16 6.77
C ARG A 541 -27.66 -9.23 5.65
N VAL A 542 -27.82 -8.37 4.63
CA VAL A 542 -26.96 -8.38 3.45
C VAL A 542 -25.81 -7.38 3.63
N PRO A 543 -24.53 -7.82 3.63
CA PRO A 543 -23.40 -6.92 3.81
C PRO A 543 -23.32 -5.84 2.73
N TYR A 544 -22.91 -4.64 3.13
CA TYR A 544 -22.62 -3.54 2.22
C TYR A 544 -21.50 -2.63 2.73
N THR A 545 -20.88 -1.93 1.80
CA THR A 545 -20.00 -0.78 2.08
C THR A 545 -20.45 0.43 1.27
N ALA A 546 -20.14 1.64 1.74
CA ALA A 546 -20.39 2.89 1.01
C ALA A 546 -19.46 4.01 1.49
N ASP A 547 -19.24 5.03 0.66
CA ASP A 547 -18.75 6.33 1.10
C ASP A 547 -19.93 7.26 1.41
N TYR A 548 -19.88 7.95 2.54
CA TYR A 548 -20.77 9.06 2.88
C TYR A 548 -19.99 10.38 2.85
N LEU A 549 -20.45 11.29 2.01
CA LEU A 549 -19.88 12.63 1.85
C LEU A 549 -20.82 13.65 2.49
N PHE A 550 -20.35 14.31 3.52
CA PHE A 550 -21.11 15.28 4.29
C PHE A 550 -20.82 16.69 3.81
N TYR A 551 -21.86 17.41 3.41
CA TYR A 551 -21.77 18.78 2.95
C TYR A 551 -22.37 19.73 3.97
N ALA A 552 -21.76 20.90 4.16
CA ALA A 552 -22.33 22.02 4.90
C ALA A 552 -22.70 23.17 3.96
N SER A 553 -23.75 23.91 4.30
CA SER A 553 -24.18 25.12 3.60
C SER A 553 -23.47 26.37 4.08
#